data_AF-A0A1V4RIR2-F1
#
_entry.id   AF-A0A1V4RIR2-F1
#
_cell.length_a   1.000
_cell.length_b   1.000
_cell.length_c   1.000
_cell.angle_alpha   90.00
_cell.angle_beta   90.00
_cell.angle_gamma   90.00
#
_symmetry.space_group_name_H-M   'P 1'
#
loop_
_entity.id
_entity.type
_entity.pdbx_description
1 polymer ?
#
loop_
_entity_poly.entity_id
_entity_poly.type
_entity_poly.pdbx_seq_one_letter_code
_entity_poly.pdbx_strand_id
1 'polypeptide(L)'
;MSSRRGCRFNRGNKQAGNIGLGVSYTAFENLTLTADWLRTDWSDFYEDIDYEVEGVLFRDCKVNQKWVPSNRVRLEAEYWPAKDLAIRA
;
A
#
# COMPACT_ATOMS: atom_id res chain seq x y z
N MET A 1 14.67 30.90 20.25
CA MET A 1 14.74 29.42 20.31
C MET A 1 13.34 28.89 20.61
N SER A 2 12.65 28.33 19.61
CA SER A 2 11.31 27.76 19.78
C SER A 2 11.42 26.26 20.05
N SER A 3 11.00 25.84 21.24
CA SER A 3 10.94 24.45 21.69
C SER A 3 9.95 23.66 20.82
N ARG A 4 10.48 22.83 19.91
CA ARG A 4 9.71 21.88 19.10
C ARG A 4 9.24 20.73 20.00
N ARG A 5 8.13 20.91 20.72
CA ARG A 5 7.51 19.83 21.51
C ARG A 5 6.96 18.77 20.55
N GLY A 6 7.57 17.59 20.58
CA GLY A 6 7.23 16.46 19.73
C GLY A 6 5.86 15.87 20.07
N CYS A 7 5.06 15.62 19.04
CA CYS A 7 3.81 14.87 19.15
C CYS A 7 4.10 13.36 19.27
N ARG A 8 3.36 12.63 20.12
CA ARG A 8 3.50 11.17 20.28
C ARG A 8 2.34 10.44 19.58
N PHE A 9 2.67 9.50 18.71
CA PHE A 9 1.73 8.73 17.86
C PHE A 9 1.03 7.60 18.65
N ASN A 10 -0.31 7.55 18.62
CA ASN A 10 -1.09 6.38 19.04
C ASN A 10 -1.61 5.65 17.78
N ARG A 11 -1.31 4.36 17.62
CA ARG A 11 -1.43 3.63 16.33
C ARG A 11 -2.70 2.79 16.26
N GLY A 12 -3.77 3.33 15.69
CA GLY A 12 -4.83 2.55 15.04
C GLY A 12 -4.40 2.20 13.61
N ASN A 13 -3.62 1.13 13.43
CA ASN A 13 -3.16 0.74 12.09
C ASN A 13 -4.28 0.00 11.35
N LYS A 14 -5.17 0.71 10.67
CA LYS A 14 -6.03 0.09 9.65
C LYS A 14 -5.17 -0.38 8.47
N GLN A 15 -5.62 -1.39 7.73
CA GLN A 15 -4.99 -1.77 6.47
C GLN A 15 -5.81 -1.21 5.32
N ALA A 16 -5.13 -0.74 4.27
CA ALA A 16 -5.76 -0.19 3.09
C ALA A 16 -6.58 -1.26 2.37
N GLY A 17 -7.77 -0.90 1.89
CA GLY A 17 -8.51 -1.73 0.96
C GLY A 17 -7.75 -1.87 -0.36
N ASN A 18 -7.77 -3.07 -0.95
CA ASN A 18 -7.14 -3.34 -2.24
C ASN A 18 -8.15 -3.99 -3.19
N ILE A 19 -8.21 -3.49 -4.42
CA ILE A 19 -8.94 -4.12 -5.53
C ILE A 19 -7.98 -4.27 -6.71
N GLY A 20 -8.03 -5.41 -7.39
CA GLY A 20 -7.16 -5.66 -8.53
C GLY A 20 -7.83 -6.53 -9.58
N LEU A 21 -7.29 -6.44 -10.79
CA LEU A 21 -7.66 -7.24 -11.94
C LEU A 21 -6.36 -7.77 -12.56
N GLY A 22 -6.35 -9.06 -12.88
CA GLY A 22 -5.21 -9.73 -13.47
C GLY A 22 -5.63 -10.55 -14.68
N VAL A 23 -4.77 -10.57 -15.70
CA VAL A 23 -4.91 -11.44 -16.86
C VAL A 23 -3.61 -12.21 -17.03
N SER A 24 -3.73 -13.52 -17.25
CA SER A 24 -2.60 -14.38 -17.58
C SER A 24 -2.88 -15.09 -18.90
N TYR A 25 -1.85 -15.19 -19.73
CA TYR A 25 -1.92 -15.78 -21.05
C TYR A 25 -0.67 -16.63 -21.32
N THR A 26 -0.90 -17.90 -21.61
CA THR A 26 0.15 -18.82 -22.08
C THR A 26 0.30 -18.65 -23.59
N ALA A 27 1.33 -17.90 -23.99
CA ALA A 27 1.61 -17.59 -25.39
C ALA A 27 2.24 -18.79 -26.13
N PHE A 28 3.07 -19.56 -25.44
CA PHE A 28 3.69 -20.79 -25.92
C PHE A 28 3.65 -21.85 -24.82
N GLU A 29 3.88 -23.12 -25.17
CA GLU A 29 3.90 -24.23 -24.20
C GLU A 29 4.87 -24.02 -23.03
N ASN A 30 5.85 -23.14 -23.20
CA ASN A 30 6.88 -22.81 -22.22
C ASN A 30 6.92 -21.32 -21.84
N LEU A 31 5.95 -20.49 -22.24
CA LEU A 31 5.94 -19.07 -21.92
C LEU A 31 4.55 -18.61 -21.46
N THR A 32 4.50 -18.09 -20.24
CA THR A 32 3.31 -17.45 -19.66
C THR A 32 3.59 -15.98 -19.41
N LEU A 33 2.67 -15.12 -19.85
CA LEU A 33 2.71 -13.68 -19.63
C LEU A 33 1.56 -13.30 -18.69
N THR A 34 1.86 -12.45 -17.71
CA THR A 34 0.87 -12.00 -16.74
C THR A 34 0.90 -10.47 -16.65
N ALA A 35 -0.27 -9.87 -16.61
CA ALA A 35 -0.45 -8.44 -16.41
C ALA A 35 -1.47 -8.20 -15.30
N ASP A 36 -1.03 -7.53 -14.23
CA ASP A 36 -1.85 -7.21 -13.07
C ASP A 36 -1.98 -5.71 -12.90
N TRP A 37 -3.20 -5.26 -12.67
CA TRP A 37 -3.51 -3.93 -12.17
C TRP A 37 -4.05 -4.03 -10.75
N LEU A 38 -3.49 -3.25 -9.84
CA LEU A 38 -3.91 -3.15 -8.45
C LEU A 38 -4.14 -1.69 -8.08
N ARG A 39 -5.30 -1.41 -7.49
CA ARG A 39 -5.59 -0.16 -6.81
C ARG A 39 -5.63 -0.40 -5.30
N THR A 40 -4.83 0.38 -4.58
CA THR A 40 -4.86 0.48 -3.12
C THR A 40 -5.57 1.76 -2.74
N ASP A 41 -6.69 1.64 -2.03
CA ASP A 41 -7.42 2.79 -1.54
C ASP A 41 -6.91 3.20 -0.16
N TRP A 42 -6.07 4.23 -0.16
CA TRP A 42 -5.57 4.85 1.07
C TRP A 42 -6.51 5.94 1.59
N SER A 43 -7.58 6.26 0.85
CA SER A 43 -8.50 7.31 1.29
C SER A 43 -9.31 6.89 2.51
N ASP A 44 -9.53 5.59 2.73
CA ASP A 44 -10.22 5.09 3.94
C ASP A 44 -9.45 5.33 5.25
N PHE A 45 -8.21 5.83 5.18
CA PHE A 45 -7.44 6.33 6.33
C PHE A 45 -7.82 7.76 6.73
N TYR A 46 -9.02 8.23 6.37
CA TYR A 46 -9.68 9.40 6.97
C TYR A 46 -10.07 9.16 8.43
N GLU A 47 -9.20 8.55 9.23
CA GLU A 47 -9.36 8.58 10.68
C GLU A 47 -8.65 9.80 11.22
N ASP A 48 -9.44 10.65 11.87
CA ASP A 48 -8.95 11.64 12.80
C ASP A 48 -8.04 10.93 13.79
N ILE A 49 -6.73 11.16 13.66
CA ILE A 49 -5.78 10.78 14.68
C ILE A 49 -6.09 11.71 15.86
N ASP A 50 -6.89 11.24 16.82
CA ASP A 50 -7.17 11.96 18.05
C ASP A 50 -5.97 11.81 19.00
N TYR A 51 -5.50 12.94 19.51
CA TYR A 51 -4.33 13.03 20.37
C TYR A 51 -4.81 13.18 21.81
N GLU A 52 -5.22 12.11 22.49
CA GLU A 52 -5.46 12.21 23.94
C GLU A 52 -4.12 12.38 24.65
N VAL A 53 -3.86 13.57 25.17
CA VAL A 53 -2.73 13.83 26.06
C VAL A 53 -3.29 14.24 27.42
N GLU A 54 -3.19 13.37 28.43
CA GLU A 54 -3.52 13.75 29.80
C GLU A 54 -2.50 14.77 30.33
N GLY A 55 -2.92 16.03 30.40
CA GLY A 55 -2.17 17.12 31.04
C GLY A 55 -2.68 18.51 30.65
N VAL A 56 -2.79 19.41 31.63
CA VAL A 56 -3.44 20.75 31.60
C VAL A 56 -2.92 21.71 30.50
N LEU A 57 -1.87 21.36 29.76
CA LEU A 57 -1.18 22.24 28.79
C LEU A 57 -0.88 21.58 27.43
N PHE A 58 -1.41 20.38 27.15
CA PHE A 58 -1.26 19.74 25.85
C PHE A 58 -2.51 19.97 25.01
N ARG A 59 -2.29 20.29 23.73
CA ARG A 59 -3.36 20.57 22.76
C ARG A 59 -3.45 19.38 21.83
N ASP A 60 -4.66 18.86 21.68
CA ASP A 60 -4.94 17.82 20.72
C ASP A 60 -4.66 18.39 19.32
N CYS A 61 -3.73 17.76 18.61
CA CYS A 61 -3.49 18.08 17.21
C CYS A 61 -4.48 17.27 16.37
N LYS A 62 -4.76 17.66 15.14
CA LYS A 62 -5.42 16.76 14.17
C LYS A 62 -4.62 16.90 12.90
N VAL A 63 -3.95 15.82 12.48
CA VAL A 63 -3.14 15.81 11.26
C VAL A 63 -3.83 14.94 10.24
N ASN A 64 -4.56 15.59 9.34
CA ASN A 64 -5.14 14.93 8.19
C ASN A 64 -4.01 14.64 7.19
N GLN A 65 -3.65 13.36 7.03
CA GLN A 65 -2.57 12.95 6.12
C GLN A 65 -3.00 12.85 4.65
N LYS A 66 -4.29 13.11 4.32
CA LYS A 66 -4.84 13.18 2.95
C LYS A 66 -4.22 12.15 1.98
N TRP A 67 -4.15 10.90 2.42
CA TRP A 67 -3.61 9.85 1.57
C TRP A 67 -4.52 9.63 0.37
N VAL A 68 -3.91 9.57 -0.80
CA VAL A 68 -4.63 9.39 -2.07
C VAL A 68 -4.56 7.93 -2.51
N PRO A 69 -5.57 7.43 -3.24
CA PRO A 69 -5.50 6.11 -3.83
C PRO A 69 -4.26 5.96 -4.71
N SER A 70 -3.59 4.81 -4.63
CA SER A 70 -2.42 4.49 -5.46
C SER A 70 -2.74 3.36 -6.42
N ASN A 71 -2.25 3.45 -7.65
CA ASN A 71 -2.36 2.40 -8.66
C ASN A 71 -0.99 1.77 -8.91
N ARG A 72 -0.95 0.45 -9.05
CA ARG A 72 0.24 -0.31 -9.40
C ARG A 72 -0.08 -1.21 -10.59
N VAL A 73 0.77 -1.17 -11.60
CA VAL A 73 0.73 -2.11 -12.74
C VAL A 73 1.95 -3.02 -12.60
N ARG A 74 1.74 -4.32 -12.79
CA ARG A 74 2.80 -5.31 -12.84
C ARG A 74 2.69 -6.10 -14.14
N LEU A 75 3.83 -6.28 -14.79
CA LEU A 75 3.99 -7.17 -15.92
C LEU A 75 4.98 -8.24 -15.49
N GLU A 76 4.63 -9.50 -15.72
CA GLU A 76 5.49 -10.64 -15.41
C GLU A 76 5.56 -11.57 -16.64
N ALA A 77 6.71 -12.18 -16.84
CA ALA A 77 6.91 -13.27 -17.79
C ALA A 77 7.51 -14.47 -17.09
N GLU A 78 6.94 -15.64 -17.29
CA GLU A 78 7.45 -16.91 -16.80
C GLU A 78 7.82 -17.81 -17.97
N TYR A 79 9.09 -18.18 -18.06
CA TYR A 79 9.65 -18.99 -19.12
C TYR A 79 10.21 -20.31 -18.58
N TRP A 80 9.83 -21.43 -19.19
CA TRP A 80 10.25 -22.80 -18.84
C TRP A 80 11.18 -23.39 -19.91
N PRO A 81 12.49 -23.08 -19.89
CA PRO A 81 13.43 -23.66 -20.85
C PRO A 81 13.57 -25.19 -20.73
N ALA A 82 13.28 -25.74 -19.55
CA ALA A 82 13.31 -27.18 -19.27
C ALA A 82 12.17 -27.54 -18.31
N LYS A 83 11.89 -28.85 -18.14
CA LYS A 83 10.79 -29.33 -17.29
C LYS A 83 10.95 -29.00 -15.79
N ASP A 84 12.18 -28.71 -15.38
CA ASP A 84 12.62 -28.52 -14.00
C ASP A 84 13.22 -27.13 -13.74
N LEU A 85 13.20 -26.24 -14.73
CA LEU A 85 13.74 -24.89 -14.62
C LEU A 85 12.74 -23.85 -15.13
N ALA A 86 12.43 -22.88 -14.28
CA ALA A 86 11.61 -21.71 -14.62
C ALA A 86 12.40 -20.41 -14.37
N ILE A 87 12.28 -19.47 -15.30
CA ILE A 87 12.85 -18.13 -15.24
C ILE A 87 11.70 -17.12 -15.20
N ARG A 88 11.73 -16.17 -14.26
CA ARG A 88 10.71 -15.14 -14.09
C ARG A 88 11.33 -13.74 -14.16
N ALA A 89 10.64 -12.81 -14.81
CA ALA A 89 11.00 -11.39 -14.90
C ALA A 89 9.76 -10.50 -14.83
#